data_AF-A0A7X7SIL4-F1
#
_entry.id   AF-A0A7X7SIL4-F1
#
_cell.length_a   1.000
_cell.length_b   1.000
_cell.length_c   1.000
_cell.angle_alpha   90.00
_cell.angle_beta   90.00
_cell.angle_gamma   90.00
#
_symmetry.space_group_name_H-M   'P 1'
#
loop_
_entity.id
_entity.type
_entity.pdbx_description
1 polymer ?
#
loop_
_entity_poly.entity_id
_entity_poly.type
_entity_poly.pdbx_seq_one_letter_code
_entity_poly.pdbx_strand_id
1 'polypeptide(L)'
;MMDSPPVPVFLAGPFPVIHSVTINREERDVDLDVALLIAGQPNILASTRFPLDDTWERIVTALESGDARLGVAGVPHEVDTITDGVRVYPSAYIGLECANGERLVLSHIRGLDADVDAESYAREVIDSLLQGMGPDELGECVDD
;
A
#
# COMPACT_ATOMS: atom_id res chain seq x y z
N MET A 1 19.75 -16.48 -15.00
CA MET A 1 18.94 -15.94 -13.89
C MET A 1 18.99 -14.44 -14.06
N MET A 2 18.00 -13.84 -14.73
CA MET A 2 17.91 -12.39 -14.77
C MET A 2 17.38 -11.98 -13.41
N ASP A 3 18.20 -11.30 -12.60
CA ASP A 3 17.69 -10.53 -11.48
C ASP A 3 16.81 -9.44 -12.09
N SER A 4 15.49 -9.53 -11.89
CA SER A 4 14.63 -8.38 -12.15
C SER A 4 15.16 -7.24 -11.27
N PRO A 5 15.39 -6.05 -11.84
CA PRO A 5 15.82 -4.90 -11.04
C PRO A 5 14.79 -4.66 -9.92
N PRO A 6 15.22 -4.24 -8.72
CA PRO A 6 14.30 -3.98 -7.63
C PRO A 6 13.27 -2.94 -8.08
N VAL A 7 11.99 -3.24 -7.87
CA VAL A 7 10.88 -2.33 -8.17
C VAL A 7 11.14 -1.02 -7.40
N PRO A 8 11.20 0.14 -8.08
CA PRO A 8 11.43 1.40 -7.41
C PRO A 8 10.26 1.71 -6.47
N VAL A 9 10.58 2.12 -5.25
CA VAL A 9 9.61 2.55 -4.24
C VAL A 9 9.77 4.06 -4.05
N PHE A 10 8.71 4.81 -4.28
CA PHE A 10 8.65 6.24 -4.02
C PHE A 10 8.24 6.46 -2.57
N LEU A 11 8.99 7.30 -1.86
CA LEU A 11 8.80 7.52 -0.43
C LEU A 11 8.45 8.99 -0.14
N ALA A 12 7.53 9.22 0.79
CA ALA A 12 7.20 10.54 1.31
C ALA A 12 6.91 10.51 2.82
N GLY A 13 7.03 11.67 3.48
CA GLY A 13 6.80 11.80 4.92
C GLY A 13 8.08 12.08 5.72
N PRO A 14 8.09 11.80 7.04
CA PRO A 14 7.15 10.95 7.78
C PRO A 14 5.75 11.55 7.94
N PHE A 15 4.76 10.68 8.18
CA PHE A 15 3.36 11.05 8.42
C PHE A 15 2.85 10.40 9.71
N PRO A 16 1.96 11.08 10.47
CA PRO A 16 1.29 10.46 11.60
C PRO A 16 0.43 9.28 11.16
N VAL A 17 0.48 8.19 11.93
CA VAL A 17 -0.34 7.00 11.73
C VAL A 17 -1.25 6.81 12.94
N ILE A 18 -2.54 6.71 12.70
CA ILE A 18 -3.49 6.23 13.69
C ILE A 18 -3.75 4.76 13.38
N HIS A 19 -3.77 3.91 14.40
CA HIS A 19 -4.09 2.51 14.23
C HIS A 19 -4.97 2.01 15.37
N SER A 20 -5.82 1.03 15.07
CA SER A 20 -6.57 0.24 16.06
C SER A 20 -6.31 -1.24 15.84
N VAL A 21 -6.31 -1.99 16.95
CA VAL A 21 -5.95 -3.40 16.95
C VAL A 21 -6.99 -4.19 17.72
N THR A 22 -7.45 -5.27 17.13
CA THR A 22 -8.22 -6.32 17.82
C THR A 22 -7.46 -7.62 17.72
N ILE A 23 -7.19 -8.27 18.86
CA ILE A 23 -6.48 -9.55 18.92
C ILE A 23 -7.47 -10.65 19.27
N ASN A 24 -7.69 -11.59 18.34
CA ASN A 24 -8.42 -12.82 18.60
C ASN A 24 -7.46 -13.94 19.01
N ARG A 25 -7.36 -14.21 20.32
CA ARG A 25 -6.46 -15.24 20.86
C ARG A 25 -6.90 -16.67 20.59
N GLU A 26 -8.20 -16.90 20.38
CA GLU A 26 -8.74 -18.24 20.10
C GLU A 26 -8.40 -18.67 18.67
N GLU A 27 -8.62 -17.76 17.71
CA GLU A 27 -8.30 -17.98 16.30
C GLU A 27 -6.83 -17.69 15.98
N ARG A 28 -6.10 -17.09 16.92
CA ARG A 28 -4.73 -16.60 16.78
C ARG A 28 -4.57 -15.63 15.61
N ASP A 29 -5.44 -14.63 15.57
CA ASP A 29 -5.44 -13.60 14.54
C ASP A 29 -5.39 -12.19 15.13
N VAL A 30 -4.90 -11.26 14.32
CA VAL A 30 -4.86 -9.82 14.57
C VAL A 30 -5.62 -9.13 13.46
N ASP A 31 -6.63 -8.35 13.85
CA ASP A 31 -7.26 -7.36 12.98
C ASP A 31 -6.61 -6.00 13.26
N LEU A 32 -6.01 -5.40 12.23
CA LEU A 32 -5.31 -4.13 12.29
C LEU A 32 -6.00 -3.14 11.33
N ASP A 33 -6.52 -2.06 11.89
CA ASP A 33 -6.93 -0.89 11.09
C ASP A 33 -5.84 0.17 11.16
N VAL A 34 -5.55 0.78 10.01
CA VAL A 34 -4.53 1.83 9.87
C VAL A 34 -5.12 3.00 9.11
N ALA A 35 -4.86 4.20 9.62
CA ALA A 35 -5.15 5.47 8.98
C ALA A 35 -3.87 6.31 8.88
N LEU A 36 -3.45 6.63 7.66
CA LEU A 36 -2.37 7.57 7.42
C LEU A 36 -2.92 9.00 7.35
N LEU A 37 -2.36 9.89 8.16
CA LEU A 37 -2.75 11.30 8.17
C LEU A 37 -1.81 12.14 7.31
N ILE A 38 -2.33 12.74 6.24
CA ILE A 38 -1.60 13.71 5.42
C ILE A 38 -2.31 15.05 5.57
N ALA A 39 -1.54 16.10 5.88
CA ALA A 39 -2.08 17.43 6.22
C ALA A 39 -3.15 17.42 7.35
N GLY A 40 -3.09 16.42 8.25
CA GLY A 40 -4.04 16.27 9.35
C GLY A 40 -5.38 15.62 8.99
N GLN A 41 -5.54 15.14 7.75
CA GLN A 41 -6.72 14.40 7.30
C GLN A 41 -6.39 12.93 7.03
N PRO A 42 -7.31 11.99 7.35
CA PRO A 42 -7.15 10.59 7.01
C PRO A 42 -7.34 10.40 5.51
N ASN A 43 -6.24 10.16 4.79
CA ASN A 43 -6.28 9.99 3.33
C ASN A 43 -6.22 8.52 2.90
N ILE A 44 -5.57 7.68 3.69
CA ILE A 44 -5.47 6.25 3.41
C ILE A 44 -5.98 5.50 4.62
N LEU A 45 -7.02 4.69 4.41
CA LEU A 45 -7.62 3.80 5.39
C LEU A 45 -7.47 2.37 4.90
N ALA A 46 -6.97 1.49 5.76
CA ALA A 46 -6.85 0.08 5.45
C ALA A 46 -7.15 -0.78 6.68
N SER A 47 -7.79 -1.91 6.44
CA SER A 47 -8.03 -2.95 7.43
C SER A 47 -7.41 -4.23 6.92
N THR A 48 -6.56 -4.85 7.73
CA THR A 48 -5.89 -6.10 7.37
C THR A 48 -5.99 -7.09 8.51
N ARG A 49 -6.11 -8.38 8.17
CA ARG A 49 -6.11 -9.49 9.12
C ARG A 49 -4.94 -10.40 8.86
N PHE A 50 -4.19 -10.75 9.90
CA PHE A 50 -3.05 -11.66 9.79
C PHE A 50 -2.84 -12.49 11.07
N PRO A 51 -2.06 -13.58 11.00
CA PRO A 51 -1.81 -14.44 12.15
C PRO A 51 -1.10 -13.70 13.31
N LEU A 52 -1.46 -14.07 14.54
CA LEU A 52 -0.79 -13.65 15.76
C LEU A 52 0.49 -14.45 15.96
N ASP A 53 1.58 -13.94 15.39
CA ASP A 53 2.96 -14.42 15.51
C ASP A 53 3.97 -13.27 15.73
N ASP A 54 5.27 -13.57 15.69
CA ASP A 54 6.35 -12.61 15.93
C ASP A 54 6.35 -11.43 14.94
N THR A 55 5.72 -11.57 13.77
CA THR A 55 5.54 -10.49 12.80
C THR A 55 4.69 -9.37 13.39
N TRP A 56 3.67 -9.72 14.18
CA TRP A 56 2.81 -8.74 14.84
C TRP A 56 3.60 -7.83 15.80
N GLU A 57 4.45 -8.44 16.64
CA GLU A 57 5.27 -7.68 17.60
C GLU A 57 6.20 -6.69 16.90
N ARG A 58 6.71 -7.06 15.72
CA ARG A 58 7.54 -6.17 14.89
C ARG A 58 6.73 -5.03 14.28
N ILE A 59 5.52 -5.30 13.77
CA ILE A 59 4.63 -4.29 13.17
C ILE A 59 4.17 -3.27 14.22
N VAL A 60 3.69 -3.72 15.38
CA VAL A 60 3.18 -2.80 16.41
C VAL A 60 4.28 -1.87 16.92
N THR A 61 5.48 -2.42 17.15
CA THR A 61 6.66 -1.62 17.52
C THR A 61 6.98 -0.58 16.45
N ALA A 62 6.79 -0.94 15.17
CA ALA A 62 7.01 -0.05 14.04
C ALA A 62 6.01 1.11 14.02
N LEU A 63 4.71 0.80 14.19
CA LEU A 63 3.63 1.79 14.19
C LEU A 63 3.72 2.75 15.39
N GLU A 64 4.11 2.25 16.56
CA GLU A 64 4.30 3.05 17.78
C GLU A 64 5.51 3.99 17.72
N SER A 65 6.47 3.74 16.81
CA SER A 65 7.68 4.57 16.68
C SER A 65 7.42 5.99 16.12
N GLY A 66 6.28 6.20 15.44
CA GLY A 66 5.84 7.52 14.98
C GLY A 66 6.48 8.04 13.68
N ASP A 67 7.35 7.27 13.03
CA ASP A 67 8.14 7.68 11.85
C ASP A 67 7.81 6.86 10.58
N ALA A 68 6.53 6.60 10.31
CA ALA A 68 6.14 5.90 9.08
C ALA A 68 6.23 6.81 7.86
N ARG A 69 6.84 6.30 6.78
CA ARG A 69 6.85 6.94 5.47
C ARG A 69 5.81 6.30 4.57
N LEU A 70 5.08 7.11 3.81
CA LEU A 70 4.26 6.62 2.71
C LEU A 70 5.19 6.02 1.65
N GLY A 71 4.90 4.80 1.21
CA GLY A 71 5.57 4.11 0.12
C GLY A 71 4.61 3.78 -1.01
N VAL A 72 5.01 4.06 -2.24
CA VAL A 72 4.27 3.67 -3.45
C VAL A 72 5.20 2.93 -4.41
N ALA A 73 4.82 1.72 -4.79
CA ALA A 73 5.58 0.87 -5.70
C ALA A 73 4.74 0.51 -6.92
N GLY A 74 5.24 0.83 -8.12
CA GLY A 74 4.56 0.56 -9.37
C GLY A 74 4.84 -0.84 -9.89
N VAL A 75 3.80 -1.61 -10.23
CA VAL A 75 3.93 -2.93 -10.86
C VAL A 75 2.97 -3.10 -12.04
N PRO A 76 3.36 -3.80 -13.11
CA PRO A 76 2.43 -4.18 -14.16
C PRO A 76 1.38 -5.16 -13.61
N HIS A 77 0.14 -4.99 -14.03
CA HIS A 77 -0.98 -5.84 -13.65
C HIS A 77 -1.64 -6.41 -14.91
N GLU A 78 -1.56 -7.72 -15.08
CA GLU A 78 -2.11 -8.43 -16.24
C GLU A 78 -3.58 -8.77 -16.01
N VAL A 79 -4.42 -8.44 -16.99
CA VAL A 79 -5.85 -8.74 -16.99
C VAL A 79 -6.16 -9.62 -18.20
N ASP A 80 -6.64 -10.83 -17.93
CA ASP A 80 -7.16 -11.71 -18.96
C ASP A 80 -8.53 -11.21 -19.42
N THR A 81 -8.62 -10.78 -20.68
CA THR A 81 -9.88 -10.39 -21.30
C THR A 81 -10.40 -11.49 -22.22
N ILE A 82 -11.72 -11.68 -22.22
CA ILE A 82 -12.38 -12.73 -23.03
C ILE A 82 -12.20 -12.47 -24.55
N THR A 83 -12.07 -11.20 -24.95
CA THR A 83 -12.04 -10.76 -26.35
C THR A 83 -10.65 -10.39 -26.87
N ASP A 84 -9.80 -9.75 -26.06
CA ASP A 84 -8.59 -9.09 -26.53
C ASP A 84 -7.29 -9.75 -26.01
N GLY A 85 -7.39 -10.90 -25.33
CA GLY A 85 -6.24 -11.58 -24.73
C GLY A 85 -5.76 -10.90 -23.44
N VAL A 86 -4.46 -11.04 -23.13
CA VAL A 86 -3.84 -10.44 -21.95
C VAL A 86 -3.63 -8.95 -22.19
N ARG A 87 -4.23 -8.10 -21.35
CA ARG A 87 -3.97 -6.66 -21.34
C ARG A 87 -3.24 -6.27 -20.07
N VAL A 88 -2.17 -5.50 -20.20
CA VAL A 88 -1.36 -5.05 -19.06
C VAL A 88 -1.74 -3.62 -18.71
N TYR A 89 -2.09 -3.38 -17.45
CA TYR A 89 -2.35 -2.07 -16.88
C TYR A 89 -1.26 -1.73 -15.86
N PRO A 90 -0.95 -0.46 -15.62
CA PRO A 90 -0.16 -0.08 -14.47
C PRO A 90 -0.96 -0.32 -13.19
N SER A 91 -0.29 -0.72 -12.12
CA SER A 91 -0.86 -0.77 -10.78
C SER A 91 0.15 -0.29 -9.75
N ALA A 92 -0.33 0.04 -8.57
CA ALA A 92 0.48 0.57 -7.49
C ALA A 92 0.14 -0.09 -6.15
N TYR A 93 1.14 -0.63 -5.47
CA TYR A 93 1.05 -0.96 -4.05
C TYR A 93 1.32 0.31 -3.25
N ILE A 94 0.36 0.67 -2.39
CA ILE A 94 0.41 1.80 -1.49
C ILE A 94 0.58 1.26 -0.08
N GLY A 95 1.57 1.75 0.65
CA GLY A 95 1.90 1.20 1.96
C GLY A 95 2.67 2.15 2.85
N LEU A 96 3.08 1.63 4.01
CA LEU A 96 3.96 2.29 4.96
C LEU A 96 5.33 1.61 4.93
N GLU A 97 6.38 2.40 4.97
CA GLU A 97 7.72 1.98 5.38
C GLU A 97 8.01 2.55 6.77
N CYS A 98 8.10 1.67 7.76
CA CYS A 98 8.35 2.05 9.14
C CYS A 98 9.84 2.19 9.42
N ALA A 99 10.20 2.88 10.51
CA ALA A 99 11.60 3.15 10.88
C ALA A 99 12.46 1.89 11.08
N ASN A 100 11.86 0.76 11.46
CA ASN A 100 12.55 -0.52 11.63
C ASN A 100 12.72 -1.31 10.31
N GLY A 101 12.33 -0.73 9.17
CA GLY A 101 12.40 -1.36 7.85
C GLY A 101 11.20 -2.26 7.51
N GLU A 102 10.26 -2.44 8.44
CA GLU A 102 9.02 -3.16 8.14
C GLU A 102 8.15 -2.38 7.17
N ARG A 103 7.47 -3.13 6.29
CA ARG A 103 6.56 -2.57 5.30
C ARG A 103 5.17 -3.14 5.49
N LEU A 104 4.18 -2.25 5.47
CA LEU A 104 2.78 -2.62 5.54
C LEU A 104 2.09 -2.16 4.27
N VAL A 105 1.56 -3.08 3.47
CA VAL A 105 0.71 -2.74 2.32
C VAL A 105 -0.66 -2.36 2.85
N LEU A 106 -1.17 -1.20 2.41
CA LEU A 106 -2.46 -0.67 2.80
C LEU A 106 -3.49 -0.79 1.68
N SER A 107 -3.06 -0.67 0.42
CA SER A 107 -3.94 -0.76 -0.74
C SER A 107 -3.16 -1.19 -1.97
N HIS A 108 -3.85 -1.85 -2.89
CA HIS A 108 -3.37 -2.14 -4.24
C HIS A 108 -4.40 -1.60 -5.23
N ILE A 109 -3.98 -0.67 -6.08
CA ILE A 109 -4.86 -0.04 -7.07
C ILE A 109 -4.33 -0.23 -8.48
N ARG A 110 -5.23 -0.42 -9.43
CA ARG A 110 -4.93 -0.50 -10.86
C ARG A 110 -5.38 0.77 -11.57
N GLY A 111 -4.50 1.31 -12.42
CA GLY A 111 -4.83 2.42 -13.29
C GLY A 111 -5.78 2.02 -14.42
N LEU A 112 -6.55 2.97 -14.93
CA LEU A 112 -7.53 2.72 -15.99
C LEU A 112 -6.92 2.77 -17.40
N ASP A 113 -5.73 3.36 -17.54
CA ASP A 113 -5.05 3.53 -18.83
C ASP A 113 -3.90 2.53 -18.97
N ALA A 114 -4.01 1.63 -19.94
CA ALA A 114 -3.01 0.60 -20.24
C ALA A 114 -1.75 1.15 -20.94
N ASP A 115 -1.80 2.39 -21.46
CA ASP A 115 -0.67 2.99 -22.18
C ASP A 115 0.33 3.68 -21.24
N VAL A 116 0.02 3.77 -19.94
CA VAL A 116 0.88 4.36 -18.91
C VAL A 116 1.75 3.25 -18.28
N ASP A 117 3.05 3.51 -18.15
CA ASP A 117 3.95 2.58 -17.47
C ASP A 117 3.79 2.64 -15.95
N ALA A 118 4.09 1.52 -15.28
CA ALA A 118 3.87 1.38 -13.85
C ALA A 118 4.70 2.34 -12.99
N GLU A 119 5.89 2.75 -13.43
CA GLU A 119 6.71 3.71 -12.68
C GLU A 119 6.08 5.10 -12.74
N SER A 120 5.69 5.56 -13.92
CA SER A 120 5.00 6.84 -14.10
C SER A 120 3.71 6.89 -13.29
N TYR A 121 2.93 5.81 -13.30
CA TYR A 121 1.71 5.70 -12.51
C TYR A 121 1.99 5.79 -11.00
N ALA A 122 3.02 5.09 -10.50
CA ALA A 122 3.38 5.16 -9.08
C ALA A 122 3.84 6.57 -8.64
N ARG A 123 4.51 7.33 -9.51
CA ARG A 123 4.86 8.73 -9.26
C ARG A 123 3.61 9.62 -9.18
N GLU A 124 2.68 9.43 -10.11
CA GLU A 124 1.41 10.16 -10.10
C GLU A 124 0.58 9.84 -8.85
N VAL A 125 0.52 8.57 -8.45
CA VAL A 125 -0.19 8.13 -7.25
C VAL A 125 0.39 8.80 -6.01
N ILE A 126 1.71 8.76 -5.78
CA ILE A 126 2.29 9.40 -4.59
C ILE A 126 2.08 10.92 -4.60
N ASP A 127 2.24 11.59 -5.74
CA ASP A 127 2.02 13.04 -5.85
C ASP A 127 0.56 13.43 -5.59
N SER A 128 -0.40 12.58 -5.97
CA SER A 128 -1.83 12.81 -5.75
C SER A 128 -2.27 12.52 -4.31
N LEU A 129 -1.76 11.45 -3.70
CA LEU A 129 -1.97 11.16 -2.27
C LEU A 129 -1.48 12.32 -1.39
N LEU A 130 -0.32 12.91 -1.74
CA LEU A 130 0.24 14.08 -1.08
C LEU A 130 -0.63 15.34 -1.24
N GLN A 131 -1.49 15.40 -2.26
CA GLN A 131 -2.42 16.49 -2.51
C GLN A 131 -3.79 16.29 -1.85
N GLY A 132 -4.02 15.15 -1.18
CA GLY A 132 -5.28 14.90 -0.48
C GLY A 132 -6.15 13.81 -1.07
N MET A 133 -5.78 13.25 -2.24
CA MET A 133 -6.61 12.22 -2.89
C MET A 133 -6.49 10.88 -2.16
N GLY A 134 -7.58 10.12 -2.13
CA GLY A 134 -7.62 8.75 -1.64
C GLY A 134 -7.23 7.73 -2.73
N PRO A 135 -6.81 6.50 -2.35
CA PRO A 135 -6.52 5.44 -3.32
C PRO A 135 -7.69 5.12 -4.27
N ASP A 136 -8.92 5.15 -3.77
CA ASP A 136 -10.17 4.89 -4.51
C ASP A 136 -10.50 5.96 -5.56
N GLU A 137 -9.91 7.15 -5.45
CA GLU A 137 -10.02 8.20 -6.46
C GLU A 137 -8.98 8.05 -7.58
N LEU A 138 -7.92 7.27 -7.35
CA LEU A 138 -6.76 7.17 -8.24
C LEU A 138 -6.78 5.92 -9.10
N GLY A 139 -7.51 4.88 -8.71
CA GLY A 139 -7.64 3.65 -9.48
C GLY A 139 -8.67 2.70 -8.91
N GLU A 140 -8.80 1.54 -9.55
CA GLU A 140 -9.65 0.47 -9.06
C GLU A 140 -8.89 -0.40 -8.07
N CYS A 141 -9.46 -0.63 -6.89
CA CYS A 141 -8.91 -1.58 -5.93
C CYS A 141 -8.80 -2.97 -6.57
N VAL A 142 -7.63 -3.56 -6.44
CA VAL A 142 -7.37 -4.95 -6.81
C VAL A 142 -7.49 -5.76 -5.52
N ASP A 143 -8.47 -6.66 -5.48
CA ASP A 143 -8.57 -7.65 -4.41
C ASP A 143 -7.55 -8.76 -4.73
N ASP A 144 -6.53 -8.89 -3.88
CA ASP A 144 -5.55 -9.99 -3.89
C ASP A 144 -6.09 -11.24 -3.14
#